data_AF-A0A6G2D631-F1
#
_entry.id   AF-A0A6G2D631-F1
#
_cell.length_a   1.000
_cell.length_b   1.000
_cell.length_c   1.000
_cell.angle_alpha   90.00
_cell.angle_beta   90.00
_cell.angle_gamma   90.00
#
_symmetry.space_group_name_H-M   'P 1'
#
loop_
_entity.id
_entity.type
_entity.pdbx_description
1 polymer ?
#
loop_
_entity_poly.entity_id
_entity_poly.type
_entity_poly.pdbx_seq_one_letter_code
_entity_poly.pdbx_strand_id
1 'polypeptide(L)'
;ETHTILKKVQESDFRGLTELNLSCPNVPGKPQIAYGFETTDRILSEVFEYFTKPLGIKLPPYFDIVHFDQAAAIFNKYPPKFVNCVNSIGNGLYIEDESVVIRPKNGFGGIGGEYIKPTALANVHAFYQRLNPEIQIIGTVGVLTWRDAFENILCG
;
A
#
# COMPACT_ATOMS: atom_id res chain seq x y z
N GLU A 1 -11.97 0.33 -14.65
CA GLU A 1 -10.59 0.57 -15.09
C GLU A 1 -9.63 -0.49 -14.58
N THR A 2 -9.49 -0.70 -13.26
CA THR A 2 -8.60 -1.73 -12.67
C THR A 2 -8.74 -3.12 -13.31
N HIS A 3 -9.96 -3.67 -13.38
CA HIS A 3 -10.19 -4.99 -14.00
C HIS A 3 -9.81 -5.00 -15.49
N THR A 4 -10.04 -3.91 -16.22
CA THR A 4 -9.66 -3.81 -17.64
C THR A 4 -8.15 -3.92 -17.81
N ILE A 5 -7.37 -3.26 -16.94
CA ILE A 5 -5.90 -3.30 -16.97
C ILE A 5 -5.40 -4.68 -16.55
N LEU A 6 -5.91 -5.24 -15.45
CA LEU A 6 -5.50 -6.56 -14.97
C LEU A 6 -5.83 -7.68 -15.97
N LYS A 7 -6.97 -7.63 -16.67
CA LYS A 7 -7.29 -8.57 -17.74
C LYS A 7 -6.29 -8.49 -18.90
N LYS A 8 -5.90 -7.28 -19.33
CA LYS A 8 -4.84 -7.12 -20.33
C LYS A 8 -3.51 -7.69 -19.87
N VAL A 9 -3.12 -7.47 -18.61
CA VAL A 9 -1.91 -8.07 -18.04
C VAL A 9 -2.02 -9.59 -18.04
N GLN A 10 -3.15 -10.14 -17.62
CA GLN A 10 -3.43 -11.58 -17.60
C GLN A 10 -3.32 -12.21 -19.00
N GLU A 11 -3.91 -11.58 -20.01
CA GLU A 11 -3.92 -12.03 -21.42
C GLU A 11 -2.58 -11.86 -22.14
N SER A 12 -1.71 -10.98 -21.65
CA SER A 12 -0.39 -10.73 -22.25
C SER A 12 0.64 -11.83 -21.94
N ASP A 13 1.78 -11.80 -22.62
CA ASP A 13 2.93 -12.65 -22.30
C ASP A 13 3.76 -12.17 -21.08
N PHE A 14 3.32 -11.14 -20.35
CA PHE A 14 4.03 -10.64 -19.18
C PHE A 14 4.16 -11.72 -18.09
N ARG A 15 5.39 -12.00 -17.65
CA ARG A 15 5.73 -13.01 -16.62
C ARG A 15 6.30 -12.42 -15.33
N GLY A 16 6.33 -11.08 -15.21
CA GLY A 16 6.83 -10.40 -14.03
C GLY A 16 5.80 -10.34 -12.89
N LEU A 17 6.18 -9.65 -11.82
CA LEU A 17 5.28 -9.33 -10.71
C LEU A 17 4.39 -8.14 -11.10
N THR A 18 3.12 -8.20 -10.73
CA THR A 18 2.17 -7.08 -10.83
C THR A 18 1.93 -6.51 -9.44
N GLU A 19 1.95 -5.19 -9.27
CA GLU A 19 1.56 -4.53 -8.01
C GLU A 19 0.28 -3.71 -8.22
N LEU A 20 -0.80 -4.08 -7.53
CA LEU A 20 -2.06 -3.35 -7.55
C LEU A 20 -2.05 -2.24 -6.50
N ASN A 21 -2.13 -0.99 -6.95
CA ASN A 21 -2.16 0.16 -6.05
C ASN A 21 -3.58 0.46 -5.54
N LEU A 22 -3.81 0.22 -4.25
CA LEU A 22 -5.07 0.53 -3.55
C LEU A 22 -4.98 1.78 -2.66
N SER A 23 -3.92 2.57 -2.78
CA SER A 23 -3.50 3.55 -1.78
C SER A 23 -3.21 4.95 -2.31
N CYS A 24 -3.46 5.24 -3.59
CA CYS A 24 -3.13 6.55 -4.17
C CYS A 24 -3.90 7.71 -3.47
N PRO A 25 -3.22 8.64 -2.77
CA PRO A 25 -3.88 9.71 -2.00
C PRO A 25 -4.16 10.97 -2.83
N ASN A 26 -3.72 10.99 -4.09
CA ASN A 26 -3.59 12.23 -4.88
C ASN A 26 -4.70 12.43 -5.92
N VAL A 27 -5.67 11.52 -6.01
CA VAL A 27 -6.77 11.63 -6.97
C VAL A 27 -7.93 12.43 -6.35
N PRO A 28 -8.27 13.63 -6.87
CA PRO A 28 -9.38 14.42 -6.35
C PRO A 28 -10.70 13.64 -6.39
N GLY A 29 -11.47 13.71 -5.30
CA GLY A 29 -12.78 13.07 -5.18
C GLY A 29 -12.76 11.54 -5.04
N LYS A 30 -11.59 10.89 -4.96
CA LYS A 30 -11.48 9.45 -4.71
C LYS A 30 -10.77 9.16 -3.40
N PRO A 31 -11.41 8.46 -2.44
CA PRO A 31 -10.71 7.97 -1.27
C PRO A 31 -9.70 6.89 -1.65
N GLN A 32 -8.74 6.64 -0.77
CA GLN A 32 -7.84 5.50 -0.90
C GLN A 32 -8.65 4.22 -0.65
N ILE A 33 -8.70 3.35 -1.66
CA ILE A 33 -9.56 2.15 -1.66
C ILE A 33 -9.31 1.27 -0.44
N ALA A 34 -8.04 1.10 -0.07
CA ALA A 34 -7.61 0.26 1.05
C ALA A 34 -8.04 0.74 2.44
N TYR A 35 -8.58 1.96 2.59
CA TYR A 35 -9.28 2.38 3.82
C TYR A 35 -10.74 1.92 3.86
N GLY A 36 -11.32 1.54 2.73
CA GLY A 36 -12.64 0.91 2.65
C GLY A 36 -12.51 -0.61 2.62
N PHE A 37 -12.56 -1.25 3.78
CA PHE A 37 -12.34 -2.70 3.92
C PHE A 37 -13.31 -3.55 3.08
N GLU A 38 -14.61 -3.22 3.09
CA GLU A 38 -15.61 -3.91 2.27
C GLU A 38 -15.32 -3.79 0.76
N THR A 39 -14.96 -2.57 0.32
CA THR A 39 -14.62 -2.33 -1.09
C THR A 39 -13.33 -3.05 -1.47
N THR A 40 -12.35 -3.11 -0.56
CA THR A 40 -11.10 -3.84 -0.76
C THR A 40 -11.37 -5.34 -0.90
N ASP A 41 -12.15 -5.93 0.01
CA ASP A 41 -12.51 -7.35 -0.03
C ASP A 41 -13.23 -7.70 -1.34
N ARG A 42 -14.22 -6.89 -1.74
CA ARG A 42 -14.95 -7.08 -3.00
C ARG A 42 -14.02 -7.03 -4.22
N ILE A 43 -13.13 -6.03 -4.31
CA ILE A 43 -12.19 -5.92 -5.44
C ILE A 43 -11.25 -7.12 -5.48
N LEU A 44 -10.70 -7.54 -4.34
CA LEU A 44 -9.79 -8.68 -4.31
C LEU A 44 -10.50 -9.99 -4.66
N SER A 45 -11.71 -10.22 -4.16
CA SER A 45 -12.55 -11.35 -4.57
C SER A 45 -12.71 -11.41 -6.08
N GLU A 46 -13.18 -10.31 -6.69
CA GLU A 46 -13.38 -10.22 -8.14
C GLU A 46 -12.07 -10.38 -8.93
N VAL A 47 -10.94 -9.89 -8.42
CA VAL A 47 -9.62 -9.99 -9.09
C VAL A 47 -9.09 -11.42 -9.06
N PHE A 48 -9.13 -12.08 -7.91
CA PHE A 48 -8.56 -13.43 -7.75
C PHE A 48 -9.43 -14.54 -8.36
N GLU A 49 -10.65 -14.23 -8.82
CA GLU A 49 -11.44 -15.13 -9.67
C GLU A 49 -10.80 -15.40 -11.04
N TYR A 50 -10.05 -14.45 -11.60
CA TYR A 50 -9.49 -14.58 -12.95
C TYR A 50 -7.99 -14.32 -13.07
N PHE A 51 -7.39 -13.57 -12.14
CA PHE A 51 -5.98 -13.19 -12.22
C PHE A 51 -5.10 -14.27 -11.58
N THR A 52 -4.36 -15.01 -12.40
CA THR A 52 -3.54 -16.15 -11.93
C THR A 52 -2.05 -15.85 -11.87
N LYS A 53 -1.62 -14.69 -12.37
CA LYS A 53 -0.23 -14.24 -12.33
C LYS A 53 0.16 -13.71 -10.94
N PRO A 54 1.48 -13.64 -10.62
CA PRO A 54 1.95 -13.05 -9.37
C PRO A 54 1.44 -11.61 -9.16
N LEU A 55 0.62 -11.41 -8.14
CA LEU A 55 0.03 -10.12 -7.79
C LEU A 55 0.42 -9.75 -6.36
N GLY A 56 0.92 -8.53 -6.15
CA GLY A 56 1.01 -7.91 -4.84
C GLY A 56 0.15 -6.66 -4.74
N ILE A 57 0.03 -6.11 -3.53
CA ILE A 57 -0.89 -5.00 -3.23
C ILE A 57 -0.14 -3.87 -2.53
N LYS A 58 -0.23 -2.64 -3.05
CA LYS A 58 0.37 -1.46 -2.42
C LYS A 58 -0.62 -0.78 -1.47
N LEU A 59 -0.28 -0.78 -0.19
CA LEU A 59 -1.15 -0.35 0.90
C LEU A 59 -0.83 1.07 1.38
N PRO A 60 -1.84 1.81 1.87
CA PRO A 60 -1.63 3.03 2.62
C PRO A 60 -1.18 2.68 4.05
N PRO A 61 -0.69 3.65 4.83
CA PRO A 61 -0.41 3.41 6.23
C PRO A 61 -1.70 3.26 7.05
N TYR A 62 -1.76 2.25 7.91
CA TYR A 62 -2.75 2.13 8.98
C TYR A 62 -2.15 2.60 10.31
N PHE A 63 -3.03 3.04 11.21
CA PHE A 63 -2.64 3.69 12.48
C PHE A 63 -3.37 3.11 13.70
N ASP A 64 -4.36 2.23 13.48
CA ASP A 64 -5.12 1.57 14.53
C ASP A 64 -4.92 0.06 14.43
N ILE A 65 -4.72 -0.61 15.57
CA ILE A 65 -4.51 -2.05 15.65
C ILE A 65 -5.69 -2.82 15.03
N VAL A 66 -6.92 -2.36 15.26
CA VAL A 66 -8.13 -2.99 14.71
C VAL A 66 -8.13 -2.94 13.18
N HIS A 67 -7.62 -1.86 12.59
CA HIS A 67 -7.49 -1.75 11.14
C HIS A 67 -6.48 -2.74 10.57
N PHE A 68 -5.37 -3.02 11.26
CA PHE A 68 -4.44 -4.07 10.85
C PHE A 68 -5.09 -5.44 10.90
N ASP A 69 -5.86 -5.74 11.95
CA ASP A 69 -6.57 -7.03 12.09
C ASP A 69 -7.60 -7.20 10.97
N GLN A 70 -8.39 -6.17 10.68
CA GLN A 70 -9.39 -6.17 9.61
C GLN A 70 -8.76 -6.32 8.21
N ALA A 71 -7.70 -5.57 7.93
CA ALA A 71 -6.98 -5.64 6.67
C ALA A 71 -6.33 -7.02 6.46
N ALA A 72 -5.63 -7.54 7.46
CA ALA A 72 -5.00 -8.86 7.39
C ALA A 72 -6.03 -9.98 7.23
N ALA A 73 -7.18 -9.90 7.94
CA ALA A 73 -8.26 -10.86 7.78
C ALA A 73 -8.82 -10.90 6.35
N ILE A 74 -8.81 -9.77 5.63
CA ILE A 74 -9.17 -9.74 4.20
C ILE A 74 -8.05 -10.34 3.35
N PHE A 75 -6.81 -9.89 3.51
CA PHE A 75 -5.71 -10.33 2.65
C PHE A 75 -5.43 -11.83 2.76
N ASN A 76 -5.57 -12.41 3.96
CA ASN A 76 -5.40 -13.84 4.20
C ASN A 76 -6.47 -14.73 3.55
N LYS A 77 -7.59 -14.18 3.05
CA LYS A 77 -8.60 -14.95 2.28
C LYS A 77 -8.12 -15.27 0.86
N TYR A 78 -7.14 -14.52 0.37
CA TYR A 78 -6.71 -14.55 -1.02
C TYR A 78 -5.22 -14.93 -1.13
N PRO A 79 -4.71 -15.18 -2.35
CA PRO A 79 -3.31 -15.53 -2.55
C PRO A 79 -2.44 -14.38 -3.14
N PRO A 80 -2.39 -13.15 -2.57
CA PRO A 80 -1.40 -12.18 -3.01
C PRO A 80 0.01 -12.70 -2.71
N LYS A 81 0.95 -12.47 -3.62
CA LYS A 81 2.36 -12.82 -3.42
C LYS A 81 3.04 -11.94 -2.40
N PHE A 82 2.61 -10.68 -2.32
CA PHE A 82 3.11 -9.75 -1.32
C PHE A 82 2.14 -8.61 -1.03
N VAL A 83 2.31 -7.99 0.13
CA VAL A 83 1.83 -6.63 0.38
C VAL A 83 3.02 -5.68 0.40
N ASN A 84 2.81 -4.44 -0.01
CA ASN A 84 3.83 -3.40 0.02
C ASN A 84 3.39 -2.29 0.98
N CYS A 85 4.15 -2.11 2.06
CA CYS A 85 3.86 -1.21 3.17
C CYS A 85 5.02 -0.19 3.31
N VAL A 86 4.84 1.11 3.11
CA VAL A 86 3.59 1.86 2.87
C VAL A 86 3.72 2.77 1.65
N ASN A 87 2.58 3.21 1.13
CA ASN A 87 2.52 4.43 0.33
C ASN A 87 2.73 5.66 1.23
N SER A 88 2.82 6.85 0.63
CA SER A 88 2.95 8.11 1.40
C SER A 88 1.86 8.28 2.45
N ILE A 89 2.17 8.92 3.58
CA ILE A 89 1.12 9.42 4.49
C ILE A 89 0.32 10.47 3.72
N GLY A 90 -0.97 10.21 3.52
CA GLY A 90 -1.81 11.02 2.65
C GLY A 90 -2.21 12.37 3.26
N ASN A 91 -2.33 13.38 2.40
CA ASN A 91 -2.86 14.71 2.73
C ASN A 91 -2.10 15.45 3.83
N GLY A 92 -0.77 15.32 3.86
CA GLY A 92 0.05 16.27 4.60
C GLY A 92 0.10 17.62 3.89
N LEU A 93 0.60 18.63 4.60
CA LEU A 93 0.74 20.00 4.12
C LEU A 93 2.13 20.48 4.52
N TYR A 94 2.83 21.13 3.59
CA TYR A 94 4.09 21.80 3.87
C TYR A 94 3.96 23.27 3.47
N ILE A 95 4.39 24.15 4.37
CA ILE A 95 4.31 25.60 4.25
C ILE A 95 5.72 26.14 4.24
N GLU A 96 6.02 26.99 3.27
CA GLU A 96 7.24 27.79 3.21
C GLU A 96 6.83 29.26 3.17
N ASP A 97 7.40 30.03 4.09
CA ASP A 97 6.95 31.37 4.46
C ASP A 97 5.45 31.41 4.79
N GLU A 98 4.65 32.03 3.93
CA GLU A 98 3.20 32.21 4.09
C GLU A 98 2.39 31.42 3.04
N SER A 99 3.02 30.47 2.34
CA SER A 99 2.41 29.79 1.19
C SER A 99 2.63 28.28 1.18
N VAL A 100 1.72 27.57 0.51
CA VAL A 100 1.87 26.13 0.25
C VAL A 100 2.90 25.89 -0.86
N VAL A 101 3.69 24.82 -0.71
CA VAL A 101 4.81 24.56 -1.64
C VAL A 101 4.45 23.74 -2.87
N ILE A 102 3.21 23.24 -2.98
CA ILE A 102 2.74 22.52 -4.17
C ILE A 102 1.41 23.08 -4.70
N ARG A 103 1.27 23.07 -6.03
CA ARG A 103 0.08 23.59 -6.73
C ARG A 103 -1.18 22.72 -6.61
N PRO A 104 -1.12 21.38 -6.75
CA PRO A 104 -2.32 20.55 -6.73
C PRO A 104 -3.00 20.57 -5.36
N LYS A 105 -4.33 20.32 -5.34
CA LYS A 105 -5.12 20.10 -4.11
C LYS A 105 -4.90 21.14 -3.00
N ASN A 106 -4.69 22.42 -3.35
CA ASN A 106 -4.44 23.50 -2.38
C ASN A 106 -3.27 23.20 -1.42
N GLY A 107 -2.19 22.56 -1.91
CA GLY A 107 -1.02 22.24 -1.12
C GLY A 107 -1.01 20.85 -0.47
N PHE A 108 -2.14 20.14 -0.46
CA PHE A 108 -2.23 18.83 0.18
C PHE A 108 -1.59 17.72 -0.68
N GLY A 109 -0.60 17.03 -0.12
CA GLY A 109 0.19 16.02 -0.80
C GLY A 109 0.45 14.77 0.04
N GLY A 110 1.04 13.75 -0.59
CA GLY A 110 1.60 12.61 0.12
C GLY A 110 2.93 12.97 0.76
N ILE A 111 3.12 12.65 2.04
CA ILE A 111 4.40 12.83 2.75
C ILE A 111 5.20 11.53 2.67
N GLY A 112 6.48 11.65 2.34
CA GLY A 112 7.45 10.56 2.31
C GLY A 112 8.72 10.94 3.08
N GLY A 113 9.79 10.17 2.88
CA GLY A 113 11.08 10.42 3.53
C GLY A 113 11.08 10.07 5.02
N GLU A 114 11.98 10.71 5.77
CA GLU A 114 12.24 10.43 7.19
C GLU A 114 11.01 10.59 8.07
N TYR A 115 10.13 11.55 7.73
CA TYR A 115 8.91 11.86 8.47
C TYR A 115 8.04 10.64 8.77
N ILE A 116 8.06 9.64 7.90
CA ILE A 116 7.09 8.54 7.95
C ILE A 116 7.74 7.19 8.23
N LYS A 117 9.06 7.16 8.50
CA LYS A 117 9.79 5.94 8.84
C LYS A 117 9.15 5.18 10.02
N PRO A 118 8.79 5.82 11.15
CA PRO A 118 8.16 5.09 12.26
C PRO A 118 6.84 4.41 11.85
N THR A 119 6.01 5.10 11.07
CA THR A 119 4.75 4.56 10.55
C THR A 119 5.01 3.40 9.59
N ALA A 120 6.00 3.51 8.70
CA ALA A 120 6.35 2.46 7.74
C ALA A 120 6.79 1.18 8.46
N LEU A 121 7.73 1.29 9.40
CA LEU A 121 8.22 0.16 10.20
C LEU A 121 7.08 -0.49 11.00
N ALA A 122 6.21 0.32 11.62
CA ALA A 122 5.05 -0.19 12.35
C ALA A 122 4.10 -0.98 11.43
N ASN A 123 3.86 -0.50 10.21
CA ASN A 123 2.99 -1.19 9.26
C ASN A 123 3.59 -2.50 8.76
N VAL A 124 4.88 -2.51 8.41
CA VAL A 124 5.60 -3.74 8.03
C VAL A 124 5.49 -4.77 9.14
N HIS A 125 5.86 -4.39 10.37
CA HIS A 125 5.87 -5.32 11.50
C HIS A 125 4.46 -5.79 11.89
N ALA A 126 3.47 -4.90 11.88
CA ALA A 126 2.10 -5.25 12.20
C ALA A 126 1.52 -6.29 11.22
N PHE A 127 1.80 -6.14 9.93
CA PHE A 127 1.39 -7.13 8.92
C PHE A 127 2.23 -8.41 8.98
N TYR A 128 3.53 -8.33 9.26
CA TYR A 128 4.38 -9.51 9.43
C TYR A 128 3.83 -10.45 10.51
N GLN A 129 3.29 -9.89 11.59
CA GLN A 129 2.70 -10.67 12.69
C GLN A 129 1.30 -11.24 12.38
N ARG A 130 0.65 -10.83 11.29
CA ARG A 130 -0.78 -11.13 11.02
C ARG A 130 -1.02 -11.86 9.71
N LEU A 131 -0.15 -11.69 8.73
CA LEU A 131 -0.31 -12.30 7.42
C LEU A 131 0.17 -13.74 7.42
N ASN A 132 -0.47 -14.56 6.58
CA ASN A 132 0.00 -15.91 6.31
C ASN A 132 1.43 -15.86 5.71
N PRO A 133 2.33 -16.80 6.06
CA PRO A 133 3.73 -16.79 5.61
C PRO A 133 3.92 -16.77 4.08
N GLU A 134 2.93 -17.23 3.32
CA GLU A 134 2.94 -17.21 1.86
C GLU A 134 2.79 -15.79 1.27
N ILE A 135 2.30 -14.84 2.05
CA ILE A 135 2.14 -13.43 1.68
C ILE A 135 3.36 -12.66 2.18
N GLN A 136 4.31 -12.38 1.29
CA GLN A 136 5.53 -11.66 1.65
C GLN A 136 5.27 -10.17 1.87
N ILE A 137 6.24 -9.45 2.45
CA ILE A 137 6.12 -8.01 2.71
C ILE A 137 7.26 -7.27 2.01
N ILE A 138 6.91 -6.19 1.32
CA ILE A 138 7.86 -5.19 0.84
C ILE A 138 7.75 -3.97 1.76
N GLY A 139 8.82 -3.68 2.49
CA GLY A 139 8.98 -2.43 3.23
C GLY A 139 9.34 -1.29 2.30
N THR A 140 8.45 -0.30 2.17
CA THR A 140 8.67 0.93 1.42
C THR A 140 8.66 2.12 2.37
N VAL A 141 9.62 3.02 2.11
CA VAL A 141 9.69 4.42 2.55
C VAL A 141 10.49 4.66 3.85
N GLY A 142 11.10 5.86 3.94
CA GLY A 142 11.94 6.25 5.08
C GLY A 142 13.37 5.68 5.05
N VAL A 143 13.77 5.05 3.93
CA VAL A 143 15.10 4.46 3.77
C VAL A 143 16.04 5.46 3.10
N LEU A 144 16.85 6.14 3.91
CA LEU A 144 17.92 7.03 3.44
C LEU A 144 19.31 6.44 3.66
N THR A 145 19.42 5.48 4.58
CA THR A 145 20.66 4.83 4.98
C THR A 145 20.53 3.31 4.96
N TRP A 146 21.66 2.60 4.97
CA TRP A 146 21.67 1.14 5.12
C TRP A 146 20.98 0.69 6.42
N ARG A 147 21.02 1.53 7.47
CA ARG A 147 20.42 1.22 8.77
C ARG A 147 18.90 1.18 8.69
N ASP A 148 18.31 2.08 7.93
CA ASP A 148 16.86 2.10 7.69
C ASP A 148 16.40 0.86 6.92
N ALA A 149 17.20 0.41 5.95
CA ALA A 149 16.94 -0.84 5.23
C ALA A 149 17.04 -2.05 6.17
N PHE A 150 18.07 -2.10 7.01
CA PHE A 150 18.24 -3.15 8.02
C PHE A 150 17.07 -3.20 9.01
N GLU A 151 16.57 -2.06 9.47
CA GLU A 151 15.41 -1.98 10.36
C GLU A 151 14.13 -2.47 9.68
N ASN A 152 13.92 -2.15 8.39
CA ASN A 152 12.80 -2.73 7.63
C ASN A 152 12.90 -4.27 7.58
N ILE A 153 14.08 -4.81 7.25
CA ILE A 153 14.30 -6.27 7.21
C ILE A 153 14.07 -6.92 8.59
N LEU A 154 14.43 -6.24 9.68
CA LEU A 154 14.15 -6.71 11.04
C LEU A 154 12.66 -6.73 11.39
N CYS A 155 11.86 -5.85 10.78
CA CYS A 155 10.41 -5.83 11.00
C CYS A 155 9.69 -6.99 10.33
N GLY A 156 10.25 -7.58 9.28
CA GLY A 156 9.70 -8.70 8.50
C GLY A 156 9.54 -8.40 7.02
#